data_AF-U6MZ84-F1
#
_entry.id   AF-U6MZ84-F1
#
_cell.length_a   1.000
_cell.length_b   1.000
_cell.length_c   1.000
_cell.angle_alpha   90.00
_cell.angle_beta   90.00
_cell.angle_gamma   90.00
#
_symmetry.space_group_name_H-M   'P 1'
#
loop_
_entity.id
_entity.type
_entity.pdbx_description
1 polymer ?
#
loop_
_entity_poly.entity_id
_entity_poly.type
_entity_poly.pdbx_seq_one_letter_code
_entity_poly.pdbx_strand_id
1 'polypeptide(L)'
;MYTVFIPLLLAGGLASPLASAFGGLLFLLGTFVYALGYYSGEAANRKWGSFQLVGLLICMAAAAAAAHAKQRLQQPPGGQQQQQSPGSRCSSKGQLEAAGAQQQRHQEPQKLQQQQQQKQQQQQQQQKQQQQQHQQQRQP
;
A
#
# COMPACT_ATOMS: atom_id res chain seq x y z
N MET A 1 0.59 -26.37 -3.81
CA MET A 1 0.55 -24.95 -4.24
C MET A 1 -0.85 -24.35 -4.17
N TYR A 2 -1.92 -25.08 -4.51
CA TYR A 2 -3.29 -24.54 -4.46
C TYR A 2 -3.74 -24.07 -3.07
N THR A 3 -3.34 -24.80 -2.01
CA THR A 3 -3.61 -24.47 -0.61
C THR A 3 -3.02 -23.14 -0.15
N VAL A 4 -1.93 -22.70 -0.77
CA VAL A 4 -1.28 -21.41 -0.49
C VAL A 4 -1.81 -20.34 -1.43
N PHE A 5 -2.02 -20.68 -2.70
CA PHE A 5 -2.48 -19.74 -3.72
C PHE A 5 -3.87 -19.16 -3.43
N ILE A 6 -4.85 -20.00 -3.09
CA ILE A 6 -6.24 -19.56 -2.87
C ILE A 6 -6.37 -18.52 -1.73
N PRO A 7 -5.82 -18.73 -0.52
CA PRO A 7 -5.91 -17.73 0.53
C PRO A 7 -5.13 -16.45 0.18
N LEU A 8 -4.00 -16.55 -0.53
CA LEU A 8 -3.24 -15.38 -0.99
C LEU A 8 -4.00 -14.58 -2.04
N LEU A 9 -4.63 -15.25 -3.00
CA LEU A 9 -5.44 -14.63 -4.04
C LEU A 9 -6.66 -13.93 -3.43
N LEU A 10 -7.30 -14.56 -2.44
CA LEU A 10 -8.44 -13.99 -1.73
C LEU A 10 -8.02 -12.76 -0.91
N ALA A 11 -6.96 -12.89 -0.09
CA ALA A 11 -6.47 -11.80 0.75
C ALA A 11 -5.91 -10.62 -0.07
N GLY A 12 -5.12 -10.91 -1.11
CA GLY A 12 -4.58 -9.92 -2.02
C GLY A 12 -5.63 -9.31 -2.95
N GLY A 13 -6.62 -10.10 -3.40
CA GLY A 13 -7.69 -9.65 -4.30
C GLY A 13 -8.67 -8.70 -3.62
N LEU A 14 -8.92 -8.89 -2.33
CA LEU A 14 -9.76 -8.00 -1.55
C LEU A 14 -9.13 -6.61 -1.37
N ALA A 15 -7.80 -6.53 -1.36
CA ALA A 15 -7.07 -5.28 -1.18
C ALA A 15 -6.60 -4.62 -2.48
N SER A 16 -6.27 -5.42 -3.49
CA SER A 16 -5.73 -4.97 -4.78
C SER A 16 -6.20 -5.91 -5.90
N PRO A 17 -7.42 -5.69 -6.43
CA PRO A 17 -8.07 -6.63 -7.35
C PRO A 17 -7.30 -6.82 -8.67
N LEU A 18 -6.72 -5.74 -9.22
CA LEU A 18 -5.95 -5.83 -10.47
C LEU A 18 -4.66 -6.64 -10.29
N ALA A 19 -3.88 -6.35 -9.24
CA ALA A 19 -2.62 -7.06 -8.98
C ALA A 19 -2.86 -8.56 -8.74
N SER A 20 -3.92 -8.89 -7.98
CA SER A 20 -4.30 -10.27 -7.71
C SER A 20 -4.82 -10.99 -8.96
N ALA A 21 -5.56 -10.31 -9.85
CA ALA A 21 -6.01 -10.88 -11.11
C ALA A 21 -4.84 -11.26 -12.03
N PHE A 22 -3.85 -10.37 -12.18
CA PHE A 22 -2.63 -10.67 -12.95
C PHE A 22 -1.80 -11.79 -12.31
N GLY A 23 -1.61 -11.77 -11.00
CA GLY A 23 -0.91 -12.82 -10.27
C GLY A 23 -1.59 -14.19 -10.41
N GLY A 24 -2.93 -14.21 -10.34
CA GLY A 24 -3.74 -15.40 -10.58
C GLY A 24 -3.62 -15.93 -12.01
N LEU A 25 -3.70 -15.05 -13.00
CA LEU A 25 -3.54 -15.42 -14.42
C LEU A 25 -2.17 -16.08 -14.68
N LEU A 26 -1.08 -15.48 -14.18
CA LEU A 26 0.28 -16.02 -14.30
C LEU A 26 0.43 -17.37 -13.61
N PHE A 27 -0.18 -17.55 -12.43
CA PHE A 27 -0.18 -18.81 -11.71
C PHE A 27 -0.92 -19.92 -12.46
N LEU A 28 -2.08 -19.60 -13.07
CA LEU A 28 -2.85 -20.53 -13.89
C LEU A 28 -2.09 -20.92 -15.15
N LEU A 29 -1.53 -19.95 -15.87
CA LEU A 29 -0.71 -20.21 -17.07
C LEU A 29 0.49 -21.11 -16.76
N GLY A 30 1.19 -20.85 -15.65
CA GLY A 30 2.33 -21.69 -15.25
C GLY A 30 1.90 -23.09 -14.82
N THR A 31 0.77 -23.22 -14.14
CA THR A 31 0.19 -24.53 -13.81
C THR A 31 -0.21 -25.30 -15.07
N PHE A 32 -0.74 -24.61 -16.09
CA PHE A 32 -1.10 -25.22 -17.37
C PHE A 32 0.13 -25.73 -18.12
N VAL A 33 1.19 -24.90 -18.22
CA VAL A 33 2.47 -25.30 -18.84
C VAL A 33 3.14 -26.43 -18.03
N TYR A 34 3.08 -26.38 -16.70
CA TYR A 34 3.58 -27.44 -15.83
C TYR A 34 2.86 -28.78 -16.09
N ALA A 35 1.53 -28.75 -16.23
CA ALA A 35 0.72 -29.93 -16.54
C ALA A 35 1.05 -30.48 -17.94
N LEU A 36 1.17 -29.62 -18.96
CA LEU A 36 1.60 -30.02 -20.30
C LEU A 36 2.99 -30.68 -20.28
N GLY A 37 3.92 -30.13 -19.51
CA GLY A 37 5.24 -30.72 -19.31
C GLY A 37 5.21 -32.12 -18.66
N TYR A 38 4.19 -32.41 -17.84
CA TYR A 38 3.97 -33.77 -17.30
C TYR A 38 3.44 -34.73 -18.36
N TYR A 39 2.52 -34.28 -19.21
CA TYR A 39 1.99 -35.11 -20.30
C TYR A 39 3.03 -35.43 -21.37
N SER A 40 4.00 -34.54 -21.60
CA SER A 40 5.07 -34.75 -22.58
C SER A 40 6.14 -35.76 -22.15
N GLY A 41 6.12 -36.24 -20.89
CA GLY A 41 7.05 -37.27 -20.38
C GLY A 41 8.46 -36.78 -20.03
N GLU A 42 8.97 -35.76 -20.72
CA GLU A 42 10.31 -35.21 -20.49
C GLU A 42 10.42 -34.31 -19.24
N ALA A 43 11.41 -34.60 -18.38
CA ALA A 43 11.66 -33.84 -17.16
C ALA A 43 12.05 -32.37 -17.43
N ALA A 44 12.68 -32.09 -18.58
CA ALA A 44 13.12 -30.74 -18.94
C ALA A 44 11.95 -29.75 -19.10
N ASN A 45 10.80 -30.24 -19.60
CA ASN A 45 9.63 -29.43 -19.90
C ASN A 45 8.87 -28.99 -18.62
N ARG A 46 9.12 -29.64 -17.48
CA ARG A 46 8.52 -29.30 -16.18
C ARG A 46 9.07 -28.01 -15.60
N LYS A 47 10.34 -27.71 -15.86
CA LYS A 47 11.02 -26.49 -15.39
C LYS A 47 10.39 -25.22 -15.97
N TRP A 48 9.86 -25.32 -17.18
CA TRP A 48 9.11 -24.25 -17.82
C TRP A 48 7.80 -23.97 -17.11
N GLY A 49 7.20 -24.91 -16.37
CA GLY A 49 6.00 -24.62 -15.57
C GLY A 49 6.29 -23.83 -14.28
N SER A 50 7.56 -23.80 -13.83
CA SER A 50 7.95 -23.19 -12.56
C SER A 50 7.75 -21.66 -12.51
N PHE A 51 7.50 -20.98 -13.64
CA PHE A 51 7.16 -19.56 -13.63
C PHE A 51 5.84 -19.25 -12.90
N GLN A 52 5.01 -20.25 -12.60
CA GLN A 52 3.87 -20.06 -11.70
C GLN A 52 4.25 -19.47 -10.33
N LEU A 53 5.51 -19.64 -9.89
CA LEU A 53 6.06 -19.00 -8.69
C LEU A 53 6.03 -17.47 -8.79
N VAL A 54 6.20 -16.90 -9.99
CA VAL A 54 6.11 -15.44 -10.21
C VAL A 54 4.70 -14.95 -9.93
N GLY A 55 3.68 -15.66 -10.42
CA GLY A 55 2.28 -15.37 -10.11
C GLY A 55 1.97 -15.47 -8.60
N LEU A 56 2.55 -16.46 -7.92
CA LEU A 56 2.44 -16.61 -6.48
C LEU A 56 3.09 -15.45 -5.72
N LEU A 57 4.28 -15.00 -6.14
CA LEU A 57 4.98 -13.85 -5.55
C LEU A 57 4.20 -12.55 -5.71
N ILE A 58 3.54 -12.34 -6.85
CA ILE A 58 2.68 -11.18 -7.08
C ILE A 58 1.49 -11.18 -6.12
N CYS A 59 0.81 -12.33 -5.96
CA CYS A 59 -0.29 -12.46 -5.01
C CYS A 59 0.18 -12.24 -3.56
N MET A 60 1.37 -12.76 -3.22
CA MET A 60 1.97 -12.61 -1.89
C MET A 60 2.35 -11.15 -1.61
N ALA A 61 2.91 -10.44 -2.58
CA ALA A 61 3.21 -9.02 -2.47
C ALA A 61 1.94 -8.18 -2.31
N ALA A 62 0.88 -8.48 -3.07
CA ALA A 62 -0.42 -7.80 -2.91
C ALA A 62 -1.03 -8.02 -1.52
N ALA A 63 -0.98 -9.26 -1.02
CA ALA A 63 -1.44 -9.58 0.33
C ALA A 63 -0.59 -8.92 1.43
N ALA A 64 0.73 -8.87 1.26
CA ALA A 64 1.64 -8.23 2.20
C ALA A 64 1.45 -6.71 2.25
N ALA A 65 1.26 -6.06 1.09
CA ALA A 65 0.93 -4.64 1.02
C ALA A 65 -0.38 -4.33 1.75
N ALA A 66 -1.38 -5.19 1.61
CA ALA A 66 -2.64 -5.09 2.34
C ALA A 66 -2.47 -5.24 3.85
N ALA A 67 -1.67 -6.22 4.30
CA ALA A 67 -1.39 -6.44 5.71
C ALA A 67 -0.66 -5.23 6.33
N HIS A 68 0.34 -4.69 5.62
CA HIS A 68 1.08 -3.51 6.06
C HIS A 68 0.20 -2.25 6.11
N ALA A 69 -0.74 -2.08 5.17
CA ALA A 69 -1.74 -1.02 5.21
C ALA A 69 -2.70 -1.17 6.41
N LYS A 70 -3.12 -2.39 6.74
CA LYS A 70 -3.98 -2.66 7.90
C LYS A 70 -3.25 -2.39 9.23
N GLN A 71 -1.95 -2.67 9.28
CA GLN A 71 -1.11 -2.45 10.47
C GLN A 71 -0.95 -0.95 10.81
N ARG A 72 -1.04 -0.06 9.81
CA ARG A 72 -1.07 1.40 10.02
C ARG A 72 -2.33 1.88 10.73
N LEU A 73 -3.44 1.14 10.65
CA LEU A 73 -4.70 1.49 11.30
C LEU A 73 -4.80 0.99 12.75
N GLN A 74 -3.94 0.05 13.15
CA GLN A 74 -3.89 -0.50 14.51
C GLN A 74 -2.81 0.13 15.40
N GLN A 75 -2.11 1.17 14.93
CA GLN A 75 -1.16 1.88 15.79
C GLN A 75 -1.91 2.76 16.79
N PRO A 76 -1.83 2.49 18.11
CA PRO A 76 -2.19 3.49 19.11
C PRO A 76 -1.22 4.69 18.99
N PRO A 77 -1.67 5.91 19.30
CA PRO A 77 -0.85 7.10 19.19
C PRO A 77 0.25 7.08 20.27
N GLY A 78 1.45 6.62 19.92
CA GLY A 78 2.59 6.67 20.84
C GLY A 78 3.89 6.09 20.26
N GLY A 79 4.77 6.98 19.78
CA GLY A 79 6.23 6.80 19.79
C GLY A 79 6.90 6.08 18.61
N GLN A 80 7.47 6.89 17.70
CA GLN A 80 8.77 6.77 16.96
C GLN A 80 9.16 5.41 16.30
N GLN A 81 9.69 5.32 15.07
CA GLN A 81 10.81 6.02 14.42
C GLN A 81 10.82 5.61 12.90
N GLN A 82 10.95 6.51 11.91
CA GLN A 82 12.17 6.77 11.11
C GLN A 82 12.95 5.49 10.70
N GLN A 83 13.40 5.21 9.46
CA GLN A 83 13.94 5.99 8.33
C GLN A 83 14.31 4.92 7.26
N GLN A 84 14.11 5.05 5.94
CA GLN A 84 15.09 5.63 5.01
C GLN A 84 14.55 5.50 3.58
N SER A 85 14.46 6.63 2.87
CA SER A 85 14.75 6.67 1.43
C SER A 85 16.27 6.65 1.22
N PRO A 86 16.74 6.11 0.08
CA PRO A 86 17.48 6.98 -0.81
C PRO A 86 17.01 6.82 -2.26
N GLY A 87 17.18 7.89 -3.03
CA GLY A 87 16.63 8.04 -4.36
C GLY A 87 17.37 7.31 -5.48
N SER A 88 16.97 7.69 -6.69
CA SER A 88 17.61 7.45 -7.98
C SER A 88 17.35 6.08 -8.62
N ARG A 89 16.34 6.05 -9.49
CA ARG A 89 16.66 5.84 -10.91
C ARG A 89 15.61 6.46 -11.84
N CYS A 90 16.06 7.51 -12.50
CA CYS A 90 15.56 7.98 -13.79
C CYS A 90 15.82 6.89 -14.86
N SER A 91 15.17 7.05 -16.02
CA SER A 91 15.20 6.23 -17.25
C SER A 91 14.25 5.03 -17.30
N SER A 92 13.51 4.82 -18.39
CA SER A 92 13.24 5.63 -19.58
C SER A 92 12.13 4.91 -20.36
N LYS A 93 11.30 5.69 -21.06
CA LYS A 93 10.47 5.31 -22.22
C LYS A 93 9.35 4.29 -22.00
N GLY A 94 8.13 4.79 -22.17
CA GLY A 94 7.00 3.99 -22.61
C GLY A 94 5.74 4.20 -21.77
N GLN A 95 5.19 5.40 -21.81
CA GLN A 95 3.74 5.65 -21.70
C GLN A 95 3.49 7.16 -21.86
N LEU A 96 3.72 7.63 -23.09
CA LEU A 96 2.90 8.72 -23.62
C LEU A 96 1.46 8.18 -23.71
N GLU A 97 0.49 9.09 -23.54
CA GLU A 97 -0.89 8.90 -23.97
C GLU A 97 -1.86 8.19 -23.01
N ALA A 98 -2.06 8.76 -21.80
CA ALA A 98 -3.34 8.67 -21.05
C ALA A 98 -3.46 9.62 -19.82
N ALA A 99 -2.48 10.47 -19.55
CA ALA A 99 -2.34 11.19 -18.27
C ALA A 99 -3.06 12.55 -18.17
N GLY A 100 -4.23 12.71 -18.80
CA GLY A 100 -4.93 14.00 -18.86
C GLY A 100 -5.96 14.28 -17.76
N ALA A 101 -6.58 13.26 -17.14
CA ALA A 101 -7.87 13.47 -16.48
C ALA A 101 -8.02 13.00 -15.03
N GLN A 102 -6.99 12.43 -14.38
CA GLN A 102 -7.13 11.88 -13.01
C GLN A 102 -6.28 12.55 -11.92
N GLN A 103 -5.53 13.61 -12.24
CA GLN A 103 -4.58 14.25 -11.33
C GLN A 103 -5.17 15.43 -10.53
N GLN A 104 -6.43 15.37 -10.12
CA GLN A 104 -7.02 16.40 -9.25
C GLN A 104 -7.70 15.86 -7.98
N ARG A 105 -7.78 14.54 -7.78
CA ARG A 105 -8.51 13.92 -6.65
C ARG A 105 -7.67 13.54 -5.43
N HIS A 106 -6.40 13.93 -5.36
CA HIS A 106 -5.48 13.51 -4.28
C HIS A 106 -4.87 14.64 -3.43
N GLN A 107 -5.26 15.91 -3.60
CA GLN A 107 -4.69 17.04 -2.82
C GLN A 107 -5.60 17.64 -1.73
N GLU A 108 -6.88 17.26 -1.64
CA GLU A 108 -7.79 17.82 -0.63
C GLU A 108 -7.51 17.46 0.84
N PRO A 109 -7.08 16.23 1.21
CA PRO A 109 -7.05 15.86 2.63
C PRO A 109 -5.95 16.55 3.46
N GLN A 110 -4.87 17.06 2.84
CA GLN A 110 -3.80 17.73 3.59
C GLN A 110 -4.16 19.15 4.05
N LYS A 111 -4.90 19.92 3.23
CA LYS A 111 -5.24 21.31 3.56
C LYS A 111 -6.21 21.39 4.75
N LEU A 112 -7.12 20.41 4.85
CA LEU A 112 -8.08 20.33 5.95
C LEU A 112 -7.39 20.03 7.28
N GLN A 113 -6.38 19.15 7.27
CA GLN A 113 -5.62 18.81 8.47
C GLN A 113 -4.79 20.00 8.98
N GLN A 114 -4.15 20.75 8.06
CA GLN A 114 -3.38 21.93 8.41
C GLN A 114 -4.29 23.05 8.98
N GLN A 115 -5.49 23.21 8.44
CA GLN A 115 -6.47 24.17 8.94
C GLN A 115 -7.00 23.81 10.35
N GLN A 116 -7.25 22.53 10.62
CA GLN A 116 -7.64 22.09 11.97
C GLN A 116 -6.52 22.32 12.99
N GLN A 117 -5.27 22.08 12.61
CA GLN A 117 -4.12 22.27 13.50
C GLN A 117 -3.93 23.76 13.86
N GLN A 118 -4.12 24.66 12.90
CA GLN A 118 -4.09 26.11 13.17
C GLN A 118 -5.21 26.55 14.13
N LYS A 119 -6.44 26.05 13.96
CA LYS A 119 -7.55 26.37 14.89
C LYS A 119 -7.26 25.92 16.32
N GLN A 120 -6.68 24.74 16.51
CA GLN A 120 -6.33 24.25 17.85
C GLN A 120 -5.26 25.12 18.53
N GLN A 121 -4.23 25.53 17.78
CA GLN A 121 -3.19 26.42 18.31
C GLN A 121 -3.76 27.78 18.71
N GLN A 122 -4.68 28.33 17.91
CA GLN A 122 -5.30 29.62 18.18
C GLN A 122 -6.17 29.58 19.44
N GLN A 123 -6.91 28.48 19.66
CA GLN A 123 -7.69 28.27 20.89
C GLN A 123 -6.81 28.17 22.13
N GLN A 124 -5.68 27.45 22.05
CA GLN A 124 -4.75 27.35 23.18
C GLN A 124 -4.14 28.71 23.55
N GLN A 125 -3.81 29.54 22.56
CA GLN A 125 -3.30 30.89 22.82
C GLN A 125 -4.34 31.77 23.51
N GLN A 126 -5.60 31.71 23.07
CA GLN A 126 -6.68 32.46 23.72
C GLN A 126 -6.90 32.02 25.18
N GLN A 127 -6.86 30.72 25.46
CA GLN A 127 -6.98 30.22 26.84
C GLN A 127 -5.82 30.70 27.73
N LYS A 128 -4.59 30.72 27.21
CA LYS A 128 -3.44 31.24 27.97
C LYS A 128 -3.57 32.74 28.26
N GLN A 129 -4.05 33.54 27.31
CA GLN A 129 -4.29 34.96 27.53
C GLN A 129 -5.38 35.20 28.58
N GLN A 130 -6.47 34.42 28.55
CA GLN A 130 -7.53 34.51 29.56
C GLN A 130 -7.01 34.14 30.96
N GLN A 131 -6.18 33.09 31.07
CA GLN A 131 -5.56 32.72 32.34
C GLN A 131 -4.61 33.80 32.88
N GLN A 132 -3.82 34.44 32.01
CA GLN A 132 -2.95 35.54 32.42
C GLN A 132 -3.74 36.76 32.89
N GLN A 133 -4.83 37.11 32.21
CA GLN A 133 -5.72 38.18 32.65
C GLN A 133 -6.38 37.85 33.99
N HIS A 134 -6.82 36.60 34.19
CA HIS A 134 -7.37 36.15 35.47
C HIS A 134 -6.34 36.19 36.59
N GLN A 135 -5.07 35.87 36.32
CA GLN A 135 -4.00 35.98 37.32
C GLN A 135 -3.64 37.43 37.66
N GLN A 136 -3.67 38.35 36.69
CA GLN A 136 -3.47 39.77 36.96
C GLN A 136 -4.60 40.38 37.80
N GLN A 137 -5.84 39.94 37.61
CA GLN A 137 -6.98 40.35 38.45
C GLN A 137 -6.98 39.71 39.84
N ARG A 138 -6.16 38.67 40.06
CA ARG A 138 -6.04 37.95 41.34
C ARG A 138 -4.91 38.47 42.24
N GLN A 139 -4.13 39.46 41.80
CA GLN A 139 -3.15 40.15 42.64
C GLN A 139 -3.74 41.50 43.07
N PRO A 140 -4.11 41.67 44.36
CA PRO A 140 -4.57 42.94 44.91
C PRO A 140 -3.44 43.97 45.06
#